data_AF-A0A657AFS1-F1
#
_entry.id   AF-A0A657AFS1-F1
#
_cell.length_a   1.000
_cell.length_b   1.000
_cell.length_c   1.000
_cell.angle_alpha   90.00
_cell.angle_beta   90.00
_cell.angle_gamma   90.00
#
_symmetry.space_group_name_H-M   'P 1'
#
loop_
_entity.id
_entity.type
_entity.pdbx_description
1 polymer ?
#
loop_
_entity_poly.entity_id
_entity_poly.type
_entity_poly.pdbx_seq_one_letter_code
_entity_poly.pdbx_strand_id
1 'polypeptide(L)'
;MLKTIDFFEGLGLAKTKANYESRRWYTEFLEFNKKEQIFAKLLTPKGLGKTRFHDYHLAYDKCDLPNVNIFKKQIAIFKKMLMLARPNKMQIKDIDFLLIVGELFTLVAYGQLILESWDLNEIDDDLIDQIFDFMVRDFSKYALQLYSKTSNTKVQQVFCQLMLSKPKAYSRRFEKVLNDFAYAKKDSYKMNS
;
A
#
# COMPACT_ATOMS: atom_id res chain seq x y z
N MET A 1 20.46 -8.06 1.58
CA MET A 1 19.79 -9.38 1.53
C MET A 1 20.72 -10.48 2.00
N LEU A 2 21.90 -10.68 1.37
CA LEU A 2 22.89 -11.69 1.79
C LEU A 2 23.24 -11.66 3.29
N LYS A 3 23.58 -10.50 3.85
CA LYS A 3 23.85 -10.36 5.30
C LYS A 3 22.71 -10.77 6.24
N THR A 4 21.46 -10.66 5.78
CA THR A 4 20.28 -11.06 6.56
C THR A 4 20.13 -12.58 6.54
N ILE A 5 20.44 -13.21 5.41
CA ILE A 5 20.49 -14.67 5.26
C ILE A 5 21.59 -15.22 6.18
N ASP A 6 22.80 -14.68 6.10
CA ASP A 6 23.95 -15.08 6.94
C ASP A 6 23.65 -14.96 8.44
N PHE A 7 22.90 -13.92 8.85
CA PHE A 7 22.47 -13.74 10.24
C PHE A 7 21.57 -14.88 10.72
N PHE A 8 20.55 -15.25 9.93
CA PHE A 8 19.62 -16.33 10.30
C PHE A 8 20.26 -17.71 10.18
N GLU A 9 21.16 -17.92 9.22
CA GLU A 9 21.94 -19.16 9.10
C GLU A 9 22.90 -19.33 10.28
N GLY A 10 23.58 -18.26 10.72
CA GLY A 10 24.45 -18.27 11.89
C GLY A 10 23.72 -18.39 13.24
N LEU A 11 22.46 -17.96 13.31
CA LEU A 11 21.61 -18.16 14.49
C LEU A 11 21.20 -19.62 14.69
N GLY A 12 21.01 -20.34 13.59
CA GLY A 12 20.58 -21.73 13.58
C GLY A 12 19.10 -21.94 13.94
N LEU A 13 18.55 -23.04 13.44
CA LEU A 13 17.13 -23.39 13.58
C LEU A 13 16.72 -23.62 15.05
N ALA A 14 17.59 -24.23 15.86
CA ALA A 14 17.31 -24.55 17.26
C ALA A 14 17.10 -23.30 18.12
N LYS A 15 17.98 -22.29 17.99
CA LYS A 15 17.87 -21.02 18.71
C LYS A 15 16.67 -20.21 18.23
N THR A 16 16.36 -20.26 16.93
CA THR A 16 15.20 -19.55 16.36
C THR A 16 13.88 -20.07 16.93
N LYS A 17 13.73 -21.40 17.03
CA LYS A 17 12.55 -22.05 17.65
C LYS A 17 12.44 -21.73 19.14
N ALA A 18 13.53 -21.85 19.89
CA ALA A 18 13.54 -21.53 21.33
C ALA A 18 13.18 -20.06 21.61
N ASN A 19 13.65 -19.13 20.77
CA ASN A 19 13.31 -17.71 20.90
C ASN A 19 11.83 -17.43 20.55
N TYR A 20 11.28 -18.13 19.55
CA TYR A 20 9.87 -18.05 19.17
C TYR A 20 8.96 -18.56 20.32
N GLU A 21 9.29 -19.72 20.89
CA GLU A 21 8.53 -20.34 21.98
C GLU A 21 8.61 -19.51 23.27
N SER A 22 9.77 -18.93 23.56
CA SER A 22 9.96 -18.08 24.75
C SER A 22 9.34 -16.69 24.64
N ARG A 23 8.77 -16.32 23.47
CA ARG A 23 8.20 -14.99 23.17
C ARG A 23 9.16 -13.84 23.52
N ARG A 24 10.46 -14.11 23.53
CA ARG A 24 11.48 -13.11 23.85
C ARG A 24 11.69 -12.26 22.61
N TRP A 25 11.56 -10.95 22.79
CA TRP A 25 11.85 -10.01 21.72
C TRP A 25 13.33 -10.10 21.32
N TYR A 26 13.61 -10.20 20.02
CA TYR A 26 14.95 -10.47 19.50
C TYR A 26 15.84 -9.22 19.57
N THR A 27 16.41 -8.93 20.74
CA THR A 27 17.33 -7.80 20.95
C THR A 27 18.53 -7.88 20.01
N GLU A 28 19.03 -9.08 19.76
CA GLU A 28 20.13 -9.37 18.83
C GLU A 28 19.79 -8.98 17.38
N PHE A 29 18.54 -9.22 16.96
CA PHE A 29 18.06 -8.82 15.64
C PHE A 29 17.87 -7.30 15.55
N LEU A 30 17.39 -6.65 16.61
CA LEU A 30 17.31 -5.19 16.64
C LEU A 30 18.70 -4.54 16.54
N GLU A 31 19.69 -5.05 17.28
CA GLU A 31 21.08 -4.58 17.19
C GLU A 31 21.69 -4.83 15.81
N PHE A 32 21.39 -5.98 15.19
CA PHE A 32 21.75 -6.25 13.80
C PHE A 32 21.12 -5.23 12.83
N ASN A 33 19.81 -4.97 12.94
CA ASN A 33 19.12 -3.98 12.10
C ASN A 33 19.68 -2.57 12.27
N LYS A 34 20.03 -2.19 13.51
CA LYS A 34 20.66 -0.91 13.84
C LYS A 34 22.07 -0.81 13.26
N LYS A 35 22.90 -1.84 13.44
CA LYS A 35 24.28 -1.92 12.91
C LYS A 35 24.31 -1.83 11.39
N GLU A 36 23.45 -2.61 10.72
CA GLU A 36 23.39 -2.65 9.27
C GLU A 36 22.58 -1.50 8.64
N GLN A 37 21.97 -0.67 9.49
CA GLN A 37 21.14 0.48 9.11
C GLN A 37 20.02 0.06 8.14
N ILE A 38 19.42 -1.12 8.37
CA ILE A 38 18.52 -1.78 7.43
C ILE A 38 17.29 -0.92 7.17
N PHE A 39 16.62 -0.47 8.24
CA PHE A 39 15.45 0.39 8.13
C PHE A 39 15.77 1.77 7.56
N ALA A 40 16.91 2.37 7.91
CA ALA A 40 17.32 3.64 7.30
C ALA A 40 17.50 3.49 5.78
N LYS A 41 18.20 2.44 5.33
CA LYS A 41 18.43 2.21 3.89
C LYS A 41 17.15 1.85 3.13
N LEU A 42 16.28 1.03 3.73
CA LEU A 42 15.02 0.58 3.11
C LEU A 42 13.93 1.64 3.12
N LEU A 43 13.82 2.42 4.20
CA LEU A 43 12.73 3.39 4.41
C LEU A 43 13.14 4.84 4.08
N THR A 44 14.42 5.12 3.85
CA THR A 44 14.87 6.39 3.24
C THR A 44 15.69 6.19 1.95
N PRO A 45 15.11 5.61 0.88
CA PRO A 45 15.72 5.59 -0.43
C PRO A 45 16.17 7.00 -0.86
N LYS A 46 17.45 7.15 -1.18
CA LYS A 46 18.00 8.38 -1.79
C LYS A 46 17.30 8.60 -3.13
N GLY A 47 16.32 9.49 -3.18
CA GLY A 47 15.62 9.81 -4.43
C GLY A 47 14.10 9.92 -4.34
N LEU A 48 13.45 9.42 -3.28
CA LEU A 48 11.99 9.56 -3.11
C LEU A 48 11.52 11.02 -3.16
N GLY A 49 12.30 11.95 -2.60
CA GLY A 49 12.02 13.39 -2.69
C GLY A 49 12.27 14.01 -4.08
N LYS A 50 12.95 13.29 -4.98
CA LYS A 50 13.20 13.69 -6.38
C LYS A 50 12.25 12.99 -7.36
N THR A 51 11.57 11.91 -6.95
CA THR A 51 10.53 11.26 -7.74
C THR A 51 9.37 12.23 -7.92
N ARG A 52 9.38 12.94 -9.05
CA ARG A 52 8.22 13.71 -9.48
C ARG A 52 7.19 12.70 -9.98
N PHE A 53 6.02 12.72 -9.37
CA PHE A 53 4.90 12.01 -9.93
C PHE A 53 4.59 12.65 -11.27
N HIS A 54 4.66 11.86 -12.33
CA HIS A 54 4.07 12.22 -13.61
C HIS A 54 2.57 12.40 -13.39
N ASP A 55 1.93 13.12 -14.30
CA ASP A 55 0.53 13.44 -14.16
C ASP A 55 -0.32 12.16 -14.14
N TYR A 56 -0.68 11.68 -12.94
CA TYR A 56 -1.45 10.44 -12.76
C TYR A 56 -2.78 10.51 -13.52
N HIS A 57 -3.30 11.71 -13.77
CA HIS A 57 -4.48 11.92 -14.60
C HIS A 57 -4.38 11.21 -15.96
N LEU A 58 -3.18 11.10 -16.55
CA LEU A 58 -2.95 10.39 -17.83
C LEU A 58 -3.38 8.92 -17.81
N ALA A 59 -3.17 8.21 -16.70
CA ALA A 59 -3.59 6.81 -16.56
C ALA A 59 -5.05 6.71 -16.12
N TYR A 60 -5.46 7.55 -15.17
CA TYR A 60 -6.80 7.49 -14.57
C TYR A 60 -7.90 8.06 -15.47
N ASP A 61 -7.61 8.94 -16.42
CA ASP A 61 -8.60 9.55 -17.31
C ASP A 61 -8.96 8.66 -18.51
N LYS A 62 -8.14 7.63 -18.79
CA LYS A 62 -8.43 6.61 -19.81
C LYS A 62 -9.46 5.57 -19.38
N CYS A 63 -9.72 5.46 -18.07
CA CYS A 63 -10.50 4.37 -17.50
C CYS A 63 -11.81 4.91 -16.88
N ASP A 64 -12.96 4.46 -17.37
CA ASP A 64 -14.28 4.81 -16.85
C ASP A 64 -14.95 3.61 -16.16
N LEU A 65 -14.30 3.11 -15.10
CA LEU A 65 -14.83 2.02 -14.28
C LEU A 65 -15.37 2.52 -12.93
N PRO A 66 -16.44 1.91 -12.40
CA PRO A 66 -17.09 2.37 -11.17
C PRO A 66 -16.16 2.56 -9.96
N ASN A 67 -15.33 1.56 -9.62
CA ASN A 67 -14.44 1.62 -8.47
C ASN A 67 -13.22 2.49 -8.74
N VAL A 68 -12.72 2.52 -9.99
CA VAL A 68 -11.68 3.47 -10.41
C VAL A 68 -12.15 4.91 -10.18
N ASN A 69 -13.39 5.23 -10.56
CA ASN A 69 -13.97 6.56 -10.36
C ASN A 69 -14.16 6.93 -8.88
N ILE A 70 -14.51 5.96 -8.02
CA ILE A 70 -14.55 6.17 -6.56
C ILE A 70 -13.14 6.46 -6.05
N PHE A 71 -12.15 5.67 -6.46
CA PHE A 71 -10.76 5.86 -6.07
C PHE A 71 -10.19 7.21 -6.52
N LYS A 72 -10.50 7.67 -7.75
CA LYS A 72 -10.15 9.02 -8.25
C LYS A 72 -10.67 10.13 -7.32
N LYS A 73 -11.90 9.98 -6.80
CA LYS A 73 -12.46 10.94 -5.83
C LYS A 73 -11.68 10.92 -4.52
N GLN A 74 -11.30 9.75 -4.01
CA GLN A 74 -10.48 9.63 -2.80
C GLN A 74 -9.11 10.30 -2.98
N ILE A 75 -8.45 10.06 -4.12
CA ILE A 75 -7.17 10.72 -4.47
C ILE A 75 -7.33 12.24 -4.51
N ALA A 76 -8.39 12.75 -5.13
CA ALA A 76 -8.63 14.18 -5.24
C ALA A 76 -8.80 14.84 -3.85
N ILE A 77 -9.50 14.17 -2.93
CA ILE A 77 -9.69 14.63 -1.55
C ILE A 77 -8.35 14.57 -0.79
N PHE A 78 -7.58 13.51 -0.96
CA PHE A 78 -6.24 13.38 -0.39
C PHE A 78 -5.29 14.48 -0.86
N LYS A 79 -5.27 14.78 -2.16
CA LYS A 79 -4.51 15.89 -2.74
C LYS A 79 -4.92 17.23 -2.12
N LYS A 80 -6.23 17.48 -1.97
CA LYS A 80 -6.74 18.69 -1.30
C LYS A 80 -6.28 18.77 0.16
N MET A 81 -6.30 17.66 0.90
CA MET A 81 -5.79 17.60 2.27
C MET A 81 -4.30 17.96 2.32
N LEU A 82 -3.47 17.40 1.44
CA LEU A 82 -2.03 17.71 1.39
C LEU A 82 -1.74 19.15 0.94
N MET A 83 -2.68 19.82 0.27
CA MET A 83 -2.54 21.23 -0.09
C MET A 83 -2.97 22.16 1.05
N LEU A 84 -4.11 21.89 1.68
CA LEU A 84 -4.78 22.79 2.64
C LEU A 84 -4.43 22.48 4.09
N ALA A 85 -4.06 21.24 4.39
CA ALA A 85 -3.86 20.74 5.74
C ALA A 85 -2.56 19.92 5.84
N ARG A 86 -1.47 20.51 5.34
CA ARG A 86 -0.13 19.92 5.35
C ARG A 86 0.27 19.47 6.75
N PRO A 87 1.02 18.34 6.87
CA PRO A 87 1.55 17.90 8.15
C PRO A 87 2.41 18.99 8.79
N ASN A 88 2.18 19.26 10.07
CA ASN A 88 2.95 20.24 10.82
C ASN A 88 4.31 19.66 11.30
N LYS A 89 5.20 20.50 11.85
CA LYS A 89 6.55 20.08 12.28
C LYS A 89 6.55 18.93 13.30
N MET A 90 5.51 18.78 14.12
CA MET A 90 5.40 17.67 15.07
C MET A 90 4.95 16.40 14.37
N GLN A 91 3.96 16.49 13.48
CA GLN A 91 3.48 15.35 12.66
C GLN A 91 4.56 14.81 11.71
N ILE A 92 5.44 15.67 11.20
CA ILE A 92 6.58 15.23 10.37
C ILE A 92 7.59 14.40 11.18
N LYS A 93 7.66 14.59 12.50
CA LYS A 93 8.51 13.77 13.38
C LYS A 93 7.81 12.50 13.86
N ASP A 94 6.50 12.39 13.65
CA ASP A 94 5.70 11.21 13.96
C ASP A 94 5.84 10.21 12.80
N ILE A 95 6.68 9.19 13.02
CA ILE A 95 6.98 8.17 12.02
C ILE A 95 5.70 7.42 11.62
N ASP A 96 4.81 7.14 12.57
CA ASP A 96 3.56 6.43 12.26
C ASP A 96 2.64 7.28 11.39
N PHE A 97 2.57 8.58 11.65
CA PHE A 97 1.79 9.50 10.81
C PHE A 97 2.33 9.50 9.38
N LEU A 98 3.65 9.61 9.22
CA LEU A 98 4.28 9.58 7.90
C LEU A 98 4.11 8.23 7.20
N LEU A 99 4.12 7.13 7.95
CA LEU A 99 3.91 5.79 7.40
C LEU A 99 2.49 5.67 6.80
N ILE A 100 1.46 6.11 7.51
CA ILE A 100 0.07 6.07 7.02
C ILE A 100 -0.12 6.95 5.77
N VAL A 101 0.46 8.16 5.78
CA VAL A 101 0.46 9.02 4.59
C VAL A 101 1.20 8.37 3.43
N GLY A 102 2.31 7.67 3.72
CA GLY A 102 3.04 6.86 2.75
C GLY A 102 2.21 5.72 2.18
N GLU A 103 1.42 5.02 2.99
CA GLU A 103 0.52 3.95 2.53
C GLU A 103 -0.59 4.47 1.61
N LEU A 104 -1.21 5.61 1.96
CA LEU A 104 -2.18 6.27 1.07
C LEU A 104 -1.53 6.65 -0.26
N PHE A 105 -0.30 7.13 -0.21
CA PHE A 105 0.46 7.54 -1.39
C PHE A 105 0.89 6.37 -2.28
N THR A 106 1.35 5.26 -1.69
CA THR A 106 1.73 4.06 -2.45
C THR A 106 0.53 3.46 -3.15
N LEU A 107 -0.67 3.47 -2.56
CA LEU A 107 -1.89 3.05 -3.23
C LEU A 107 -2.14 3.87 -4.52
N VAL A 108 -1.91 5.19 -4.51
CA VAL A 108 -2.06 6.01 -5.72
C VAL A 108 -1.08 5.56 -6.81
N ALA A 109 0.19 5.34 -6.43
CA ALA A 109 1.24 4.87 -7.33
C ALA A 109 0.94 3.49 -7.92
N TYR A 110 0.51 2.54 -7.08
CA TYR A 110 0.10 1.21 -7.54
C TYR A 110 -1.09 1.27 -8.48
N GLY A 111 -2.11 2.08 -8.17
CA GLY A 111 -3.27 2.22 -9.04
C GLY A 111 -2.91 2.78 -10.41
N GLN A 112 -1.92 3.70 -10.50
CA GLN A 112 -1.39 4.16 -11.79
C GLN A 112 -0.75 3.00 -12.56
N LEU A 113 0.17 2.24 -11.95
CA LEU A 113 0.84 1.11 -12.59
C LEU A 113 -0.14 0.03 -13.06
N ILE A 114 -1.19 -0.23 -12.28
CA ILE A 114 -2.25 -1.18 -12.63
C ILE A 114 -2.99 -0.71 -13.88
N LEU A 115 -3.36 0.57 -13.97
CA LEU A 115 -4.07 1.12 -15.12
C LEU A 115 -3.18 1.23 -16.37
N GLU A 116 -1.89 1.52 -16.21
CA GLU A 116 -0.93 1.46 -17.32
C GLU A 116 -0.77 0.03 -17.84
N SER A 117 -0.70 -0.96 -16.93
CA SER A 117 -0.64 -2.38 -17.30
C SER A 117 -1.93 -2.88 -17.97
N TRP A 118 -3.08 -2.37 -17.54
CA TRP A 118 -4.38 -2.66 -18.17
C TRP A 118 -4.41 -2.23 -19.63
N ASP A 119 -3.98 -1.00 -19.93
CA ASP A 119 -3.91 -0.44 -21.29
C ASP A 119 -2.89 -1.20 -22.15
N LEU A 120 -1.75 -1.60 -21.58
CA LEU A 120 -0.67 -2.28 -22.31
C LEU A 120 -0.94 -3.77 -22.59
N ASN A 121 -1.65 -4.47 -21.71
CA ASN A 121 -1.83 -5.92 -21.79
C ASN A 121 -3.28 -6.35 -22.10
N GLU A 122 -4.15 -5.40 -22.47
CA GLU A 122 -5.56 -5.65 -22.83
C GLU A 122 -6.29 -6.48 -21.75
N ILE A 123 -6.12 -6.11 -20.48
CA ILE A 123 -6.72 -6.82 -19.35
C ILE A 123 -8.24 -6.55 -19.30
N ASP A 124 -9.05 -7.55 -18.92
CA ASP A 124 -10.50 -7.38 -18.79
C ASP A 124 -10.87 -6.33 -17.71
N ASP A 125 -11.76 -5.42 -18.09
CA ASP A 125 -12.31 -4.35 -17.25
C ASP A 125 -12.91 -4.86 -15.93
N ASP A 126 -13.53 -6.04 -15.92
CA ASP A 126 -14.08 -6.65 -14.73
C ASP A 126 -12.98 -7.02 -13.71
N LEU A 127 -11.81 -7.47 -14.19
CA LEU A 127 -10.69 -7.76 -13.31
C LEU A 127 -10.14 -6.47 -12.70
N ILE A 128 -10.00 -5.41 -13.52
CA ILE A 128 -9.53 -4.11 -13.03
C ILE A 128 -10.50 -3.51 -12.03
N ASP A 129 -11.81 -3.50 -12.31
CA ASP A 129 -12.79 -2.94 -11.37
C ASP A 129 -12.85 -3.75 -10.06
N GLN A 130 -12.53 -5.05 -10.09
CA GLN A 130 -12.40 -5.91 -8.90
C GLN A 130 -11.11 -5.67 -8.11
N ILE A 131 -10.01 -5.30 -8.78
CA ILE A 131 -8.79 -4.81 -8.13
C ILE A 131 -9.09 -3.48 -7.42
N PHE A 132 -9.73 -2.54 -8.12
CA PHE A 132 -10.04 -1.24 -7.53
C PHE A 132 -11.08 -1.30 -6.39
N ASP A 133 -11.94 -2.32 -6.35
CA ASP A 133 -12.80 -2.62 -5.22
C ASP A 133 -12.01 -2.80 -3.90
N PHE A 134 -10.87 -3.52 -3.94
CA PHE A 134 -10.01 -3.62 -2.74
C PHE A 134 -9.21 -2.33 -2.50
N MET A 135 -8.74 -1.66 -3.55
CA MET A 135 -7.98 -0.41 -3.39
C MET A 135 -8.78 0.70 -2.70
N VAL A 136 -10.08 0.82 -3.02
CA VAL A 136 -10.99 1.77 -2.36
C VAL A 136 -11.14 1.48 -0.86
N ARG A 137 -11.20 0.19 -0.49
CA ARG A 137 -11.29 -0.25 0.90
C ARG A 137 -9.99 0.02 1.66
N ASP A 138 -8.84 -0.31 1.08
CA ASP A 138 -7.55 -0.06 1.70
C ASP A 138 -7.30 1.44 1.87
N PHE A 139 -7.65 2.25 0.87
CA PHE A 139 -7.57 3.70 1.00
C PHE A 139 -8.44 4.23 2.14
N SER A 140 -9.67 3.73 2.26
CA SER A 140 -10.56 4.08 3.38
C SER A 140 -10.02 3.62 4.73
N LYS A 141 -9.40 2.44 4.79
CA LYS A 141 -8.77 1.90 6.00
C LYS A 141 -7.63 2.81 6.48
N TYR A 142 -6.73 3.20 5.58
CA TYR A 142 -5.63 4.10 5.93
C TYR A 142 -6.12 5.52 6.26
N ALA A 143 -7.16 6.02 5.58
CA ALA A 143 -7.79 7.28 5.93
C ALA A 143 -8.41 7.25 7.34
N LEU A 144 -9.02 6.13 7.73
CA LEU A 144 -9.56 5.95 9.09
C LEU A 144 -8.45 5.84 10.15
N GLN A 145 -7.36 5.13 9.84
CA GLN A 145 -6.19 5.08 10.72
C GLN A 145 -5.60 6.47 10.91
N LEU A 146 -5.49 7.23 9.82
CA LEU A 146 -5.05 8.62 9.87
C LEU A 146 -5.99 9.41 10.77
N TYR A 147 -7.30 9.42 10.50
CA TYR A 147 -8.34 10.09 11.30
C TYR A 147 -8.20 9.85 12.81
N SER A 148 -7.88 8.61 13.19
CA SER A 148 -7.82 8.17 14.58
C SER A 148 -6.54 8.58 15.33
N LYS A 149 -5.55 9.18 14.65
CA LYS A 149 -4.35 9.70 15.30
C LYS A 149 -4.67 10.92 16.17
N THR A 150 -4.18 10.90 17.41
CA THR A 150 -4.34 12.00 18.38
C THR A 150 -3.64 13.29 17.95
N SER A 151 -2.64 13.18 17.08
CA SER A 151 -1.88 14.31 16.53
C SER A 151 -2.61 15.06 15.42
N ASN A 152 -3.80 14.62 14.98
CA ASN A 152 -4.54 15.24 13.89
C ASN A 152 -5.16 16.59 14.23
N THR A 153 -5.14 17.48 13.24
CA THR A 153 -5.93 18.72 13.27
C THR A 153 -7.38 18.45 12.90
N LYS A 154 -8.31 19.31 13.35
CA LYS A 154 -9.74 19.23 12.98
C LYS A 154 -9.96 19.25 11.46
N VAL A 155 -9.16 20.03 10.74
CA VAL A 155 -9.23 20.11 9.27
C VAL A 155 -8.82 18.79 8.63
N GLN A 156 -7.73 18.16 9.11
CA GLN A 156 -7.30 16.84 8.63
C GLN A 156 -8.36 15.76 8.93
N GLN A 157 -9.00 15.81 10.09
CA GLN A 157 -10.09 14.88 10.44
C GLN A 157 -11.25 14.95 9.45
N VAL A 158 -11.69 16.15 9.06
CA VAL A 158 -12.73 16.34 8.04
C VAL A 158 -12.31 15.73 6.71
N PHE A 159 -11.08 16.00 6.25
CA PHE A 159 -10.58 15.39 5.01
C PHE A 159 -10.53 13.87 5.09
N CYS A 160 -10.06 13.30 6.21
CA CYS A 160 -10.02 11.84 6.38
C CYS A 160 -11.41 11.21 6.32
N GLN A 161 -12.42 11.85 6.92
CA GLN A 161 -13.82 11.40 6.82
C GLN A 161 -14.34 11.45 5.38
N LEU A 162 -14.02 12.52 4.63
CA LEU A 162 -14.41 12.66 3.23
C LEU A 162 -13.74 11.61 2.32
N MET A 163 -12.56 11.09 2.69
CA MET A 163 -11.90 10.01 1.97
C MET A 163 -12.56 8.64 2.18
N LEU A 164 -13.40 8.48 3.21
CA LEU A 164 -14.07 7.20 3.46
C LEU A 164 -15.10 6.96 2.36
N SER A 165 -14.98 5.83 1.68
CA SER A 165 -15.88 5.44 0.60
C SER A 165 -16.11 3.94 0.61
N LYS A 166 -17.32 3.54 0.19
CA LYS A 166 -17.63 2.13 -0.05
C LYS A 166 -17.42 1.86 -1.55
N PRO A 167 -16.75 0.75 -1.91
CA PRO A 167 -16.71 0.36 -3.31
C PRO A 167 -18.11 -0.05 -3.79
N LYS A 168 -18.33 0.02 -5.09
CA LYS A 168 -19.57 -0.42 -5.72
C LYS A 168 -19.55 -1.95 -5.84
N ALA A 169 -20.39 -2.61 -5.06
CA ALA A 169 -20.53 -4.05 -5.11
C ALA A 169 -21.16 -4.50 -6.45
N TYR A 170 -20.60 -5.56 -7.04
CA TYR A 170 -21.15 -6.22 -8.23
C TYR A 170 -21.09 -7.73 -8.05
N SER A 171 -22.18 -8.32 -7.55
CA SER A 171 -22.21 -9.73 -7.12
C SER A 171 -21.80 -10.73 -8.21
N ARG A 172 -22.12 -10.44 -9.48
CA ARG A 172 -21.83 -11.34 -10.62
C ARG A 172 -20.39 -11.25 -11.11
N ARG A 173 -19.67 -10.18 -10.77
CA ARG A 173 -18.29 -9.94 -11.24
C ARG A 173 -17.28 -10.79 -10.48
N PHE A 174 -17.47 -10.92 -9.16
CA PHE A 174 -16.58 -11.74 -8.34
C PHE A 174 -16.56 -13.21 -8.80
N GLU A 175 -17.74 -13.80 -9.08
CA GLU A 175 -17.83 -15.16 -9.61
C GLU A 175 -17.18 -15.30 -10.99
N LYS A 176 -17.39 -14.32 -11.89
CA LYS A 176 -16.76 -14.30 -13.21
C LYS A 176 -15.23 -14.24 -13.08
N VAL A 177 -14.69 -13.34 -12.26
CA VAL A 177 -13.24 -13.24 -12.02
C VAL A 177 -12.68 -14.53 -11.40
N LEU A 178 -13.39 -15.10 -10.42
CA LEU A 178 -12.97 -16.33 -9.76
C LEU A 178 -12.91 -17.51 -10.75
N ASN A 179 -13.93 -17.68 -11.59
CA ASN A 179 -14.00 -18.79 -12.54
C ASN A 179 -13.07 -18.59 -13.75
N ASP A 180 -13.11 -17.40 -14.36
CA ASP A 180 -12.48 -17.16 -15.66
C ASP A 180 -11.00 -16.77 -15.55
N PHE A 181 -10.56 -16.22 -14.40
CA PHE A 181 -9.18 -15.78 -14.20
C PHE A 181 -8.44 -16.62 -13.16
N ALA A 182 -9.03 -16.85 -11.98
CA ALA A 182 -8.34 -17.58 -10.92
C ALA A 182 -8.35 -19.10 -11.15
N TYR A 183 -9.52 -19.70 -11.32
CA TYR A 183 -9.62 -21.14 -11.56
C TYR A 183 -9.10 -21.57 -12.93
N ALA A 184 -9.21 -20.71 -13.95
CA ALA A 184 -8.61 -20.96 -15.26
C ALA A 184 -7.07 -21.10 -15.22
N LYS A 185 -6.40 -20.58 -14.19
CA LYS A 185 -4.94 -20.70 -13.99
C LYS A 185 -4.56 -21.81 -12.99
N LYS A 186 -5.52 -22.63 -12.58
CA LYS A 186 -5.23 -23.79 -11.74
C LYS A 186 -4.24 -24.70 -12.49
N ASP A 187 -3.19 -25.14 -11.78
CA ASP A 187 -2.11 -26.00 -12.29
C ASP A 187 -1.21 -25.38 -13.38
N SER A 188 -1.30 -24.07 -13.64
CA SER A 188 -0.42 -23.39 -14.60
C SER A 188 0.99 -23.11 -14.08
N TYR A 189 1.19 -23.13 -12.76
CA TYR A 189 2.50 -22.92 -12.15
C TYR A 189 3.24 -24.26 -12.03
N LYS A 190 4.33 -24.41 -12.81
CA LYS A 190 5.32 -25.48 -12.61
C LYS A 190 6.56 -24.87 -11.98
N MET A 191 6.91 -25.33 -10.78
CA MET A 191 8.15 -24.95 -10.13
C MET A 191 9.31 -25.64 -10.86
N ASN A 192 10.23 -24.87 -11.43
CA ASN A 192 11.44 -25.44 -12.02
C ASN A 192 12.19 -26.22 -10.94
N SER A 193 12.40 -27.52 -11.18
CA SER A 193 13.20 -28.41 -10.34
C SER A 193 14.69 -28.21 -10.61
#